data_AF-A0A8J6KX12-F1
#
_entry.id   AF-A0A8J6KX12-F1
#
_cell.length_a   1.000
_cell.length_b   1.000
_cell.length_c   1.000
_cell.angle_alpha   90.00
_cell.angle_beta   90.00
_cell.angle_gamma   90.00
#
_symmetry.space_group_name_H-M   'P 1'
#
loop_
_entity.id
_entity.type
_entity.pdbx_description
1 polymer ?
#
loop_
_entity_poly.entity_id
_entity_poly.type
_entity_poly.pdbx_seq_one_letter_code
_entity_poly.pdbx_strand_id
1 'polypeptide(L)'
;MSARAEAIKALVKPQVVKPKVPKGPTRKLTRLALIAHPKLGKRIRSYMARGRRLQKTKPKVQAKAEASAAAQAPKGAQAPVKAP
;
A
#
# COMPACT_ATOMS: atom_id res chain seq x y z
N MET A 1 -30.28 27.13 34.89
CA MET A 1 -29.84 26.23 33.79
C MET A 1 -29.44 26.96 32.51
N SER A 2 -30.02 28.11 32.18
CA SER A 2 -29.78 28.82 30.90
C SER A 2 -28.34 29.31 30.66
N ALA A 3 -27.66 29.85 31.68
CA ALA A 3 -26.30 30.39 31.52
C ALA A 3 -25.25 29.37 31.04
N ARG A 4 -25.36 28.10 31.46
CA ARG A 4 -24.47 27.03 31.00
C ARG A 4 -24.71 26.68 29.52
N ALA A 5 -25.97 26.72 29.09
CA ALA A 5 -26.33 26.44 27.71
C ALA A 5 -25.81 27.54 26.76
N GLU A 6 -25.93 28.81 27.15
CA GLU A 6 -25.37 29.93 26.38
C GLU A 6 -23.84 29.88 26.30
N ALA A 7 -23.14 29.50 27.37
CA ALA A 7 -21.68 29.35 27.37
C ALA A 7 -21.21 28.21 26.43
N ILE A 8 -21.90 27.06 26.43
CA ILE A 8 -21.59 25.96 25.51
C ILE A 8 -21.86 26.37 24.06
N LYS A 9 -22.96 27.08 23.81
CA LYS A 9 -23.30 27.61 22.48
C LYS A 9 -22.25 28.59 21.97
N ALA A 10 -21.65 29.39 22.85
CA ALA A 10 -20.56 30.30 22.51
C ALA A 10 -19.23 29.59 22.22
N LEU A 11 -18.96 28.43 22.85
CA LEU A 11 -17.77 27.60 22.59
C LEU A 11 -17.89 26.78 21.30
N VAL A 12 -19.08 26.22 21.05
CA VAL A 12 -19.37 25.43 19.84
C VAL A 12 -19.41 26.31 18.59
N LYS A 13 -19.84 27.58 18.73
CA LYS A 13 -19.66 28.56 17.66
C LYS A 13 -18.17 28.83 17.51
N PRO A 14 -17.57 28.56 16.33
CA PRO A 14 -16.18 28.88 16.12
C PRO A 14 -16.02 30.40 16.21
N GLN A 15 -15.36 30.88 17.27
CA GLN A 15 -14.93 32.27 17.33
C GLN A 15 -14.04 32.52 16.12
N VAL A 16 -14.37 33.56 15.34
CA VAL A 16 -13.65 34.00 14.11
C VAL A 16 -12.25 34.56 14.42
N VAL A 17 -11.76 34.37 15.64
CA VAL A 17 -10.40 34.66 16.02
C VAL A 17 -9.51 33.70 15.25
N LYS A 18 -8.76 34.23 14.27
CA LYS A 18 -7.78 33.47 13.49
C LYS A 18 -6.94 32.64 14.46
N PRO A 19 -7.00 31.31 14.40
CA PRO A 19 -6.17 30.50 15.26
C PRO A 19 -4.73 30.78 14.85
N LYS A 20 -3.96 31.37 15.77
CA LYS A 20 -2.52 31.61 15.60
C LYS A 20 -1.83 30.27 15.77
N VAL A 21 -2.08 29.35 14.82
CA VAL A 21 -1.65 27.96 14.96
C VAL A 21 -0.13 27.94 14.81
N PRO A 22 0.62 27.56 15.85
CA PRO A 22 2.04 27.28 15.66
C PRO A 22 2.16 26.16 14.64
N LYS A 23 3.19 26.20 13.79
CA LYS A 23 3.52 25.12 12.86
C LYS A 23 3.76 23.85 13.70
N GLY A 24 2.74 23.02 13.82
CA GLY A 24 2.81 21.73 14.48
C GLY A 24 3.76 20.78 13.74
N PRO A 25 4.05 19.61 14.32
CA PRO A 25 4.89 18.62 13.66
C PRO A 25 4.32 18.30 12.28
N THR A 26 5.22 18.19 11.30
CA THR A 26 4.79 17.92 9.93
C THR A 26 4.03 16.60 9.87
N ARG A 27 3.08 16.50 8.93
CA ARG A 27 2.26 15.29 8.72
C ARG A 27 3.10 14.01 8.60
N LYS A 28 4.34 14.10 8.10
CA LYS A 28 5.28 12.97 8.00
C LYS A 28 5.73 12.47 9.38
N LEU A 29 6.12 13.37 10.28
CA LEU A 29 6.57 13.02 11.63
C LEU A 29 5.44 12.39 12.44
N THR A 30 4.24 12.97 12.39
CA THR A 30 3.06 12.42 13.07
C THR A 30 2.72 11.03 12.54
N ARG A 31 2.84 10.81 11.22
CA ARG A 31 2.61 9.49 10.62
C ARG A 31 3.65 8.47 11.09
N LEU A 32 4.92 8.83 11.18
CA LEU A 32 5.97 7.94 11.68
C LEU A 32 5.77 7.58 13.14
N ALA A 33 5.39 8.55 13.98
CA ALA A 33 5.05 8.31 15.38
C ALA A 33 3.90 7.31 15.52
N LEU A 34 2.84 7.46 14.72
CA LEU A 34 1.70 6.51 14.71
C LEU A 34 2.10 5.09 14.25
N ILE A 35 3.04 4.98 13.31
CA ILE A 35 3.57 3.68 12.84
C ILE A 35 4.46 3.04 13.91
N ALA A 36 5.28 3.83 14.62
CA ALA A 36 6.15 3.37 15.69
C ALA A 36 5.38 3.00 16.96
N HIS A 37 4.21 3.61 17.16
CA HIS A 37 3.44 3.41 18.38
C HIS A 37 3.06 1.92 18.60
N PRO A 38 3.32 1.34 19.78
CA PRO A 38 3.22 -0.10 20.01
C PRO A 38 1.80 -0.65 19.83
N LYS A 39 0.77 0.07 20.29
CA LYS A 39 -0.64 -0.38 20.21
C LYS A 39 -1.27 -0.08 18.85
N LEU A 40 -1.33 1.18 18.48
CA LEU A 40 -1.96 1.70 17.25
C LEU A 40 -1.22 1.29 15.96
N GLY A 41 0.11 1.18 16.00
CA GLY A 41 0.92 0.89 14.82
C GLY A 41 0.90 -0.58 14.36
N LYS A 42 0.37 -1.51 15.17
CA LYS A 42 0.43 -2.96 14.90
C LYS A 42 -0.17 -3.34 13.54
N ARG A 43 -1.36 -2.84 13.22
CA ARG A 43 -2.06 -3.12 11.94
C ARG A 43 -1.35 -2.50 10.75
N ILE A 44 -0.77 -1.32 10.92
CA ILE A 44 -0.06 -0.62 9.85
C ILE A 44 1.24 -1.38 9.52
N ARG A 45 2.01 -1.76 10.55
CA ARG A 45 3.23 -2.56 10.37
C ARG A 45 2.95 -3.91 9.72
N SER A 46 1.87 -4.60 10.13
CA SER A 46 1.50 -5.90 9.52
C SER A 46 1.06 -5.75 8.06
N TYR A 47 0.33 -4.68 7.71
CA TYR A 47 -0.01 -4.37 6.33
C TYR A 47 1.23 -4.10 5.47
N MET A 48 2.17 -3.27 5.94
CA MET A 48 3.41 -3.01 5.21
C MET A 48 4.25 -4.28 5.02
N ALA A 49 4.32 -5.14 6.04
CA ALA A 49 5.03 -6.41 5.96
C ALA A 49 4.39 -7.34 4.91
N ARG A 50 3.06 -7.41 4.84
CA ARG A 50 2.34 -8.17 3.81
C ARG A 50 2.61 -7.63 2.41
N GLY A 51 2.50 -6.31 2.21
CA GLY A 51 2.80 -5.68 0.92
C GLY A 51 4.21 -5.99 0.42
N ARG A 52 5.21 -5.95 1.32
CA ARG A 52 6.59 -6.31 1.00
C ARG A 52 6.78 -7.78 0.65
N ARG A 53 6.10 -8.71 1.34
CA ARG A 53 6.20 -10.15 1.04
C ARG A 53 5.55 -10.48 -0.30
N LEU A 54 4.37 -9.94 -0.57
CA LEU A 54 3.61 -10.19 -1.80
C LEU A 54 4.26 -9.56 -3.04
N GLN A 55 5.02 -8.47 -2.90
CA GLN A 55 5.81 -7.91 -3.99
C GLN A 55 6.98 -8.80 -4.41
N LYS A 56 7.59 -9.54 -3.49
CA LYS A 56 8.73 -10.41 -3.78
C LYS A 56 8.34 -11.68 -4.55
N THR A 57 7.09 -12.10 -4.46
CA THR A 57 6.59 -13.35 -5.07
C THR A 57 5.82 -13.13 -6.37
N LYS A 58 5.87 -11.94 -6.98
CA LYS A 58 5.39 -11.79 -8.36
C LYS A 58 6.41 -12.45 -9.31
N PRO A 59 6.09 -13.57 -9.99
CA PRO A 59 6.94 -14.05 -11.06
C PRO A 59 7.00 -12.97 -12.13
N LYS A 60 8.22 -12.56 -12.46
CA LYS A 60 8.51 -11.69 -13.58
C LYS A 60 8.22 -12.52 -14.83
N VAL A 61 6.97 -12.54 -15.29
CA VAL A 61 6.64 -13.11 -16.60
C VAL A 61 7.39 -12.27 -17.62
N GLN A 62 8.50 -12.82 -18.13
CA GLN A 62 9.09 -12.40 -19.38
C GLN A 62 8.08 -12.73 -20.48
N ALA A 63 7.11 -11.85 -20.71
CA ALA A 63 6.37 -11.85 -21.95
C ALA A 63 7.28 -11.19 -22.99
N LYS A 64 8.20 -12.00 -23.52
CA LYS A 64 8.94 -11.71 -24.75
C LYS A 64 7.89 -11.54 -25.85
N ALA A 65 8.03 -10.46 -26.62
CA ALA A 65 7.13 -10.08 -27.69
C ALA A 65 6.79 -11.27 -28.61
N GLU A 66 5.50 -11.55 -28.78
CA GLU A 66 4.99 -12.37 -29.86
C GLU A 66 4.38 -11.43 -30.90
N ALA A 67 5.16 -11.15 -31.94
CA ALA A 67 4.69 -10.58 -33.18
C ALA A 67 5.51 -11.18 -34.32
N SER A 68 5.10 -12.36 -34.80
CA SER A 68 4.93 -12.64 -36.23
C SER A 68 4.62 -14.12 -36.44
N ALA A 69 3.45 -14.36 -37.03
CA ALA A 69 3.02 -15.61 -37.61
C ALA A 69 3.94 -16.09 -38.74
N ALA A 70 4.08 -17.42 -38.86
CA ALA A 70 4.20 -18.23 -40.09
C ALA A 70 4.82 -19.60 -39.70
N ALA A 71 4.03 -20.67 -39.60
CA ALA A 71 3.81 -21.64 -40.67
C ALA A 71 5.06 -22.52 -40.97
N GLN A 72 5.07 -23.78 -40.50
CA GLN A 72 5.12 -25.01 -41.33
C GLN A 72 5.45 -26.29 -40.52
N ALA A 73 4.44 -27.17 -40.48
CA ALA A 73 4.37 -28.64 -40.54
C ALA A 73 5.30 -29.61 -39.73
N PRO A 74 4.76 -30.75 -39.24
CA PRO A 74 5.48 -31.82 -38.52
C PRO A 74 5.87 -33.00 -39.44
N LYS A 75 7.00 -33.72 -39.19
CA LYS A 75 7.23 -35.13 -39.62
C LYS A 75 8.62 -35.70 -39.27
N GLY A 76 8.63 -36.99 -38.90
CA GLY A 76 9.81 -37.89 -38.90
C GLY A 76 10.16 -38.44 -37.51
N ALA A 77 9.55 -39.51 -36.99
CA ALA A 77 9.61 -40.93 -37.36
C ALA A 77 10.89 -41.69 -36.90
N GLN A 78 10.63 -42.71 -36.07
CA GLN A 78 11.36 -43.97 -35.85
C GLN A 78 12.61 -44.03 -34.95
N ALA A 79 12.54 -45.00 -34.03
CA ALA A 79 13.44 -45.40 -32.95
C ALA A 79 14.61 -46.30 -33.46
N PRO A 80 15.20 -47.19 -32.62
CA PRO A 80 16.09 -47.02 -31.46
C PRO A 80 17.47 -47.71 -31.69
N VAL A 81 18.51 -47.46 -30.90
CA VAL A 81 19.60 -48.46 -30.76
C VAL A 81 20.25 -48.44 -29.37
N LYS A 82 20.53 -49.64 -28.85
CA LYS A 82 21.11 -49.97 -27.55
C LYS A 82 22.56 -50.44 -27.73
N ALA A 83 23.39 -50.20 -26.69
CA ALA A 83 24.62 -50.91 -26.29
C ALA A 83 25.88 -50.68 -27.17
N PRO A 84 27.10 -51.08 -26.75
CA PRO A 84 27.48 -52.14 -25.79
C PRO A 84 27.47 -51.72 -24.31
#